data_AF-A0A9D4RET8-F1
#
_entry.id   AF-A0A9D4RET8-F1
#
_cell.length_a   1.000
_cell.length_b   1.000
_cell.length_c   1.000
_cell.angle_alpha   90.00
_cell.angle_beta   90.00
_cell.angle_gamma   90.00
#
_symmetry.space_group_name_H-M   'P 1'
#
loop_
_entity.id
_entity.type
_entity.pdbx_description
1 polymer ?
#
loop_
_entity_poly.entity_id
_entity_poly.type
_entity_poly.pdbx_seq_one_letter_code
_entity_poly.pdbx_strand_id
1 'polypeptide(L)'
;MLLLLLLLLLLLLLLLLLLLLLLLLLLLLLLLLLLLLLPLLLLLLLLLLLLLLLLLLLVLLLLVLLPPPPPPPPPPPRLLLLLLLLLPLLLLLLPLLLLLLLLLPLLLLLLLLLLLLLLLLLLLLLLLLLLLLLLLLLLLLLLLLLQLLLLRLLLLLLLLLLLLLLLLLLLLLLLLHHHHHHHHHSQ
;
A
#
# COMPACT_ATOMS: atom_id res chain seq x y z
N MET A 1 25.09 -21.16 -15.66
CA MET A 1 25.16 -19.68 -15.67
C MET A 1 23.79 -19.04 -15.92
N LEU A 2 23.05 -19.41 -16.98
CA LEU A 2 21.73 -18.83 -17.29
C LEU A 2 20.68 -19.01 -16.18
N LEU A 3 20.63 -20.18 -15.52
CA LEU A 3 19.73 -20.41 -14.37
C LEU A 3 20.01 -19.47 -13.19
N LEU A 4 21.29 -19.25 -12.88
CA LEU A 4 21.72 -18.37 -11.79
C LEU A 4 21.34 -16.91 -12.08
N LEU A 5 21.51 -16.47 -13.33
CA LEU A 5 21.11 -15.14 -13.76
C LEU A 5 19.58 -14.95 -13.67
N LEU A 6 18.81 -15.95 -14.10
CA LEU A 6 17.34 -15.94 -13.99
C LEU A 6 16.89 -15.85 -12.52
N LEU A 7 17.51 -16.65 -11.64
CA LEU A 7 17.23 -16.64 -10.20
C LEU A 7 17.54 -15.27 -9.58
N LEU A 8 18.69 -14.69 -9.93
CA LEU A 8 19.10 -13.37 -9.44
C LEU A 8 18.13 -12.27 -9.90
N LEU A 9 17.73 -12.29 -11.17
CA LEU A 9 16.76 -11.35 -11.71
C LEU A 9 15.40 -11.46 -11.00
N LEU A 10 14.95 -12.69 -10.76
CA LEU A 10 13.71 -12.96 -10.03
C LEU A 10 13.77 -12.44 -8.59
N LEU A 11 14.88 -12.69 -7.89
CA LEU A 11 15.10 -12.19 -6.53
C LEU A 11 15.08 -10.66 -6.49
N LEU A 12 15.73 -10.00 -7.45
CA LEU A 12 15.74 -8.55 -7.57
C LEU A 12 14.33 -8.01 -7.82
N LEU A 13 13.56 -8.64 -8.72
CA LEU A 13 12.18 -8.27 -9.01
C LEU A 13 11.29 -8.41 -7.76
N LEU A 14 11.45 -9.50 -7.02
CA LEU A 14 10.72 -9.73 -5.77
C LEU A 14 11.06 -8.67 -4.71
N LEU A 15 12.34 -8.33 -4.56
CA LEU A 15 12.79 -7.29 -3.64
C LEU A 15 12.22 -5.92 -4.01
N LEU A 16 12.24 -5.57 -5.29
CA LEU A 16 11.68 -4.32 -5.80
C LEU A 16 10.17 -4.26 -5.54
N LEU A 17 9.45 -5.35 -5.79
CA LEU A 17 8.02 -5.47 -5.53
C LEU A 17 7.70 -5.29 -4.04
N LEU A 18 8.49 -5.90 -3.17
CA LEU A 18 8.36 -5.77 -1.72
C LEU A 18 8.61 -4.33 -1.26
N LEU A 19 9.64 -3.67 -1.79
CA LEU A 19 9.97 -2.28 -1.48
C LEU A 19 8.83 -1.35 -1.91
N LEU A 20 8.28 -1.55 -3.12
CA LEU A 20 7.16 -0.77 -3.63
C LEU A 20 5.92 -0.95 -2.75
N LEU A 21 5.63 -2.18 -2.33
CA LEU A 21 4.53 -2.46 -1.41
C LEU A 21 4.72 -1.74 -0.07
N LEU A 22 5.92 -1.79 0.50
CA LEU A 22 6.24 -1.11 1.75
C LEU A 22 6.06 0.41 1.64
N LEU A 23 6.54 1.00 0.55
CA LEU A 23 6.38 2.44 0.28
C LEU A 23 4.90 2.82 0.15
N LEU A 24 4.13 2.03 -0.59
CA LEU A 24 2.69 2.25 -0.75
C LEU A 24 1.97 2.16 0.60
N LEU A 25 2.30 1.16 1.41
CA LEU A 25 1.74 0.99 2.76
C LEU A 25 2.08 2.19 3.65
N LEU A 26 3.32 2.68 3.60
CA LEU A 26 3.75 3.86 4.36
C LEU A 26 2.97 5.12 3.93
N LEU A 27 2.84 5.34 2.62
CA LEU A 27 2.08 6.47 2.07
C LEU A 27 0.62 6.40 2.51
N LEU A 28 0.02 5.20 2.47
CA LEU A 28 -1.33 4.97 2.92
C LEU A 28 -1.50 5.26 4.41
N LEU A 29 -0.57 4.81 5.24
CA LEU A 29 -0.58 5.05 6.68
C LEU A 29 -0.48 6.56 6.97
N LEU A 30 0.36 7.28 6.24
CA LEU A 30 0.47 8.73 6.35
C LEU A 30 -0.84 9.43 5.95
N LEU A 31 -1.46 9.01 4.84
CA LEU A 31 -2.74 9.54 4.40
C LEU A 31 -3.83 9.28 5.44
N LEU A 32 -3.87 8.07 5.99
CA LEU A 32 -4.78 7.67 7.06
C LEU A 32 -4.61 8.55 8.31
N LEU A 33 -3.36 8.76 8.72
CA LEU A 33 -3.04 9.61 9.87
C LEU A 33 -3.54 11.04 9.61
N LEU A 34 -3.24 11.62 8.45
CA LEU A 34 -3.69 12.97 8.07
C LEU A 34 -5.21 13.06 8.06
N LEU A 35 -5.87 12.06 7.48
CA LEU A 35 -7.32 11.97 7.40
C LEU A 35 -7.96 11.96 8.80
N LEU A 36 -7.35 11.25 9.76
CA LEU A 36 -7.80 11.18 11.14
C LEU A 36 -7.48 12.45 11.94
N LEU A 37 -6.37 13.13 11.65
CA LEU A 37 -5.95 14.35 12.34
C LEU A 37 -6.83 15.55 11.98
N LEU A 38 -7.29 15.64 10.73
CA LEU A 38 -8.11 16.74 10.24
C LEU A 38 -9.40 16.99 11.06
N PRO A 39 -10.28 16.00 11.29
CA PRO A 39 -11.50 16.21 12.08
C PRO A 39 -11.18 16.53 13.55
N LEU A 40 -10.09 15.98 14.10
CA LEU A 40 -9.65 16.26 15.47
C LEU A 40 -9.19 17.72 15.61
N LEU A 41 -8.46 18.24 14.62
CA LEU A 41 -8.07 19.64 14.57
C LEU A 41 -9.28 20.57 14.42
N LEU A 42 -10.25 20.19 13.59
CA LEU A 42 -11.50 20.94 13.42
C LEU A 42 -12.33 20.93 14.71
N LEU A 43 -12.44 19.79 15.39
CA LEU A 43 -13.09 19.68 16.70
C LEU A 43 -12.40 20.55 17.76
N LEU A 44 -11.06 20.54 17.80
CA LEU A 44 -10.29 21.40 18.70
C LEU A 44 -10.55 22.89 18.43
N LEU A 45 -10.57 23.29 17.16
CA LEU A 45 -10.89 24.66 16.74
C LEU A 45 -12.32 25.05 17.16
N LEU A 46 -13.30 24.17 16.94
CA LEU A 46 -14.68 24.39 17.34
C LEU A 46 -14.79 24.56 18.87
N LEU A 47 -14.10 23.72 19.63
CA LEU A 47 -14.07 23.78 21.10
C LEU A 47 -13.44 25.09 21.59
N LEU A 48 -12.33 25.52 20.98
CA LEU A 48 -11.68 26.79 21.30
C LEU A 48 -12.61 27.98 21.00
N LEU A 49 -13.28 27.97 19.84
CA LEU A 49 -14.24 29.01 19.45
C LEU A 49 -15.41 29.08 20.44
N LEU A 50 -15.96 27.94 20.82
CA LEU A 50 -17.07 27.86 21.77
C LEU A 50 -16.64 28.36 23.16
N LEU A 51 -15.42 28.00 23.61
CA LEU A 51 -14.86 28.50 24.86
C LEU A 51 -14.68 30.03 24.83
N LEU A 52 -14.15 30.59 23.74
CA LEU A 52 -14.00 32.03 23.57
C LEU A 52 -15.35 32.74 23.61
N LEU A 53 -16.36 32.19 22.94
CA LEU A 53 -17.72 32.74 22.94
C LEU A 53 -18.34 32.68 24.32
N LEU A 54 -18.16 31.57 25.05
CA LEU A 54 -18.61 31.42 26.44
C LEU A 54 -17.93 32.44 27.36
N LEU A 55 -16.62 32.63 27.23
CA LEU A 55 -15.86 33.61 28.00
C LEU A 55 -16.36 35.03 27.72
N LEU A 56 -16.57 35.37 26.45
CA LEU A 56 -17.11 36.68 26.05
C LEU A 56 -18.51 36.89 26.65
N LEU A 57 -19.38 35.88 26.56
CA LEU A 57 -20.72 35.93 27.15
C LEU A 57 -20.67 36.11 28.67
N LEU A 58 -19.77 35.40 29.36
CA LEU A 58 -19.55 35.54 30.79
C LEU A 58 -19.10 36.95 31.15
N VAL A 59 -18.14 37.53 30.41
CA VAL A 59 -17.69 38.91 30.60
C VAL A 59 -18.84 39.89 30.41
N LEU A 60 -19.65 39.73 29.36
CA LEU A 60 -20.82 40.57 29.11
C LEU A 60 -21.86 40.43 30.24
N LEU A 61 -22.12 39.22 30.72
CA LEU A 61 -23.03 38.95 31.83
C LEU A 61 -22.54 39.61 33.13
N LEU A 62 -21.25 39.47 33.44
CA LEU A 62 -20.64 40.10 34.61
C LEU A 62 -20.74 41.63 34.54
N LEU A 63 -20.53 42.23 33.36
CA LEU A 63 -20.71 43.67 33.16
C LEU A 63 -22.16 44.13 33.40
N VAL A 64 -23.16 43.30 33.11
CA VAL A 64 -24.58 43.59 33.36
C VAL A 64 -24.97 43.39 34.82
N LEU A 65 -24.42 42.38 35.49
CA LEU A 65 -24.78 42.01 36.87
C LEU A 65 -24.04 42.80 37.95
N LEU A 66 -22.94 43.49 37.61
CA LEU A 66 -22.28 44.40 38.54
C LEU A 66 -23.21 45.58 38.87
N PRO A 67 -23.29 46.02 40.15
CA PRO A 67 -24.06 47.21 40.51
C PRO A 67 -23.57 48.40 39.66
N PRO A 68 -24.48 49.29 39.21
CA PRO A 68 -24.09 50.39 38.36
C PRO A 68 -23.01 51.19 39.11
N PRO A 69 -21.79 51.35 38.54
CA PRO A 69 -20.82 52.24 39.16
C PRO A 69 -21.45 53.64 39.28
N PRO A 70 -20.98 54.49 40.22
CA PRO A 70 -21.39 55.90 40.24
C PRO A 70 -21.27 56.48 38.82
N PRO A 71 -22.24 57.29 38.35
CA PRO A 71 -22.47 57.57 36.93
C PRO A 71 -21.12 57.89 36.27
N PRO A 72 -20.58 56.96 35.47
CA PRO A 72 -19.28 57.17 34.86
C PRO A 72 -19.43 58.33 33.86
N PRO A 73 -18.34 59.06 33.55
CA PRO A 73 -18.35 59.91 32.38
C PRO A 73 -18.85 59.08 31.19
N PRO A 74 -19.66 59.64 30.28
CA PRO A 74 -20.28 58.90 29.19
C PRO A 74 -19.23 57.98 28.55
N PRO A 75 -19.52 56.68 28.38
CA PRO A 75 -18.52 55.74 27.89
C PRO A 75 -17.93 56.32 26.62
N PRO A 76 -16.58 56.35 26.50
CA PRO A 76 -15.95 56.98 25.36
C PRO A 76 -16.62 56.39 24.11
N PRO A 77 -17.07 57.23 23.14
CA PRO A 77 -17.90 56.78 22.02
C PRO A 77 -17.28 55.60 21.26
N ARG A 78 -15.95 55.45 21.35
CA ARG A 78 -15.18 54.29 20.86
C ARG A 78 -15.66 52.94 21.42
N LEU A 79 -15.99 52.83 22.71
CA LEU A 79 -16.45 51.57 23.31
C LEU A 79 -17.87 51.20 22.89
N LEU A 80 -18.77 52.19 22.79
CA LEU A 80 -20.12 51.98 22.25
C LEU A 80 -20.07 51.54 20.79
N LEU A 81 -19.20 52.16 19.98
CA LEU A 81 -18.96 51.75 18.60
C LEU A 81 -18.40 50.31 18.52
N LEU A 82 -17.49 49.92 19.41
CA LEU A 82 -16.98 48.55 19.47
C LEU A 82 -18.06 47.54 19.84
N LEU A 83 -18.91 47.84 20.83
CA LEU A 83 -20.02 46.97 21.24
C LEU A 83 -21.07 46.83 20.13
N LEU A 84 -21.41 47.95 19.48
CA LEU A 84 -22.32 47.99 18.33
C LEU A 84 -21.77 47.22 17.13
N LEU A 85 -20.44 47.20 16.93
CA LEU A 85 -19.77 46.39 15.92
C LEU A 85 -19.68 44.91 16.29
N LEU A 86 -19.50 44.58 17.57
CA LEU A 86 -19.36 43.20 18.05
C LEU A 86 -20.68 42.42 18.06
N LEU A 87 -21.80 43.08 18.36
CA LEU A 87 -23.12 42.43 18.40
C LEU A 87 -23.54 41.77 17.07
N PRO A 88 -23.50 42.45 15.91
CA PRO A 88 -23.83 41.82 14.63
C PRO A 88 -22.81 40.73 14.25
N LEU A 89 -21.54 40.88 14.66
CA LEU A 89 -20.53 39.84 14.46
C LEU A 89 -20.86 38.57 15.25
N LEU A 90 -21.28 38.71 16.51
CA LEU A 90 -21.75 37.59 17.34
C LEU A 90 -22.99 36.92 16.76
N LEU A 91 -23.97 37.71 16.31
CA LEU A 91 -25.18 37.20 15.67
C LEU A 91 -24.88 36.46 14.35
N LEU A 92 -23.83 36.85 13.63
CA LEU A 92 -23.38 36.16 12.44
C LEU A 92 -22.57 34.89 12.76
N LEU A 93 -21.80 34.89 13.85
CA LEU A 93 -21.01 33.73 14.28
C LEU A 93 -21.88 32.56 14.77
N LEU A 94 -23.00 32.84 15.44
CA LEU A 94 -23.90 31.81 15.97
C LEU A 94 -24.45 30.82 14.91
N PRO A 95 -25.07 31.26 13.80
CA PRO A 95 -25.54 30.35 12.76
C PRO A 95 -24.40 29.62 12.07
N LEU A 96 -23.21 30.25 11.92
CA LEU A 96 -22.02 29.58 11.40
C LEU A 96 -21.54 28.46 12.32
N LEU A 97 -21.54 28.68 13.63
CA LEU A 97 -21.18 27.65 14.62
C LEU A 97 -22.18 26.49 14.60
N LEU A 98 -23.48 26.78 14.51
CA LEU A 98 -24.52 25.75 14.41
C LEU A 98 -24.40 24.96 13.10
N LEU A 99 -24.13 25.64 11.99
CA LEU A 99 -23.85 24.99 10.70
C LEU A 99 -22.63 24.08 10.80
N LEU A 100 -21.52 24.56 11.39
CA LEU A 100 -20.31 23.77 11.57
C LEU A 100 -20.56 22.54 12.47
N LEU A 101 -21.33 22.70 13.54
CA LEU A 101 -21.72 21.61 14.44
C LEU A 101 -22.56 20.56 13.71
N LEU A 102 -23.46 20.98 12.83
CA LEU A 102 -24.30 20.08 12.03
C LEU A 102 -23.52 19.39 10.90
N LEU A 103 -22.55 20.09 10.29
CA LEU A 103 -21.68 19.54 9.25
C LEU A 103 -20.65 18.55 9.80
N LEU A 104 -20.21 18.72 11.05
CA LEU A 104 -19.21 17.86 11.68
C LEU A 104 -19.56 16.36 11.63
N PRO A 105 -20.74 15.88 12.07
CA PRO A 105 -21.08 14.46 11.98
C PRO A 105 -21.17 13.95 10.54
N LEU A 106 -21.60 14.79 9.58
CA LEU A 106 -21.63 14.43 8.16
C LEU A 106 -20.21 14.29 7.60
N LEU A 107 -19.30 15.20 7.97
CA LEU A 107 -17.88 15.13 7.61
C LEU A 107 -17.23 13.88 8.19
N LEU A 108 -17.52 13.55 9.46
CA LEU A 108 -17.05 12.33 10.10
C LEU A 108 -17.57 11.06 9.42
N LEU A 109 -18.85 11.04 9.03
CA LEU A 109 -19.44 9.93 8.28
C LEU A 109 -18.77 9.76 6.91
N LEU A 110 -18.57 10.86 6.18
CA LEU A 110 -17.88 10.85 4.89
C LEU A 110 -16.44 10.34 5.05
N LEU A 111 -15.74 10.79 6.09
CA LEU A 111 -14.40 10.34 6.45
C LEU A 111 -14.35 8.83 6.69
N LEU A 112 -15.31 8.32 7.46
CA LEU A 112 -15.44 6.89 7.77
C LEU A 112 -15.70 6.07 6.50
N LEU A 113 -16.57 6.57 5.61
CA LEU A 113 -16.84 5.92 4.33
C LEU A 113 -15.60 5.90 3.44
N LEU A 114 -14.88 7.02 3.35
CA LEU A 114 -13.64 7.11 2.59
C LEU A 114 -12.58 6.16 3.16
N LEU A 115 -12.46 6.09 4.48
CA LEU A 115 -11.58 5.16 5.18
C LEU A 115 -11.91 3.71 4.85
N LEU A 116 -13.19 3.35 4.90
CA LEU A 116 -13.66 2.00 4.56
C LEU A 116 -13.34 1.65 3.11
N LEU A 117 -13.59 2.58 2.17
CA LEU A 117 -13.28 2.41 0.76
C LEU A 117 -11.77 2.23 0.55
N LEU A 118 -10.95 3.04 1.22
CA LEU A 118 -9.49 2.96 1.16
C LEU A 118 -8.98 1.61 1.67
N LEU A 119 -9.54 1.13 2.78
CA LEU A 119 -9.23 -0.18 3.35
C LEU A 119 -9.61 -1.32 2.39
N LEU A 120 -10.79 -1.23 1.77
CA LEU A 120 -11.25 -2.21 0.78
C LEU A 120 -10.32 -2.24 -0.44
N LEU A 121 -9.92 -1.06 -0.94
CA LEU A 121 -8.99 -0.94 -2.05
C LEU A 121 -7.62 -1.55 -1.71
N LEU A 122 -7.12 -1.29 -0.50
CA LEU A 122 -5.87 -1.90 -0.01
C LEU A 122 -5.98 -3.43 0.02
N LEU A 123 -7.08 -3.95 0.57
CA LEU A 123 -7.32 -5.39 0.65
C LEU A 123 -7.35 -6.02 -0.75
N LEU A 124 -8.04 -5.38 -1.70
CA LEU A 124 -8.10 -5.84 -3.08
C LEU A 124 -6.71 -5.84 -3.73
N LEU A 125 -5.93 -4.78 -3.53
CA LEU A 125 -4.57 -4.71 -4.06
C LEU A 125 -3.66 -5.78 -3.47
N LEU A 126 -3.76 -6.02 -2.16
CA LEU A 126 -3.00 -7.08 -1.48
C LEU A 126 -3.36 -8.46 -2.04
N LEU A 127 -4.66 -8.73 -2.26
CA LEU A 127 -5.13 -9.97 -2.85
C LEU A 127 -4.60 -10.15 -4.28
N LEU A 128 -4.65 -9.10 -5.09
CA LEU A 128 -4.12 -9.11 -6.46
C LEU A 128 -2.61 -9.40 -6.47
N LEU A 129 -1.87 -8.77 -5.56
CA LEU A 129 -0.43 -8.99 -5.41
C LEU A 129 -0.12 -10.44 -5.02
N LEU A 130 -0.87 -10.98 -4.05
CA LEU A 130 -0.72 -12.37 -3.62
C LEU A 130 -0.99 -13.34 -4.78
N LEU A 131 -2.04 -13.08 -5.56
CA LEU A 131 -2.38 -13.87 -6.74
C LEU A 131 -1.25 -13.82 -7.79
N LEU A 132 -0.69 -12.63 -8.05
CA LEU A 132 0.43 -12.46 -8.97
C LEU A 132 1.67 -13.24 -8.50
N LEU A 133 1.99 -13.16 -7.21
CA LEU A 133 3.10 -13.90 -6.61
C LEU A 133 2.90 -15.41 -6.74
N LEU A 134 1.68 -15.91 -6.48
CA LEU A 134 1.34 -17.31 -6.63
C LEU A 134 1.49 -17.77 -8.08
N LEU A 135 1.02 -16.98 -9.04
CA LEU A 135 1.16 -17.26 -10.46
C LEU A 135 2.63 -17.32 -10.89
N LEU A 136 3.44 -16.37 -10.41
CA LEU A 136 4.89 -16.34 -10.68
C LEU A 136 5.58 -17.59 -10.12
N LEU A 137 5.22 -18.00 -8.90
CA LEU A 137 5.74 -19.21 -8.28
C LEU A 137 5.35 -20.47 -9.07
N LEU A 138 4.10 -20.54 -9.52
CA LEU A 138 3.60 -21.65 -10.33
C LEU A 138 4.36 -21.74 -11.66
N LEU A 139 4.57 -20.59 -12.32
CA LEU A 139 5.34 -20.52 -13.57
C LEU A 139 6.79 -20.98 -13.36
N LEU A 140 7.42 -20.57 -12.26
CA LEU A 140 8.77 -21.00 -11.90
C LEU A 140 8.83 -22.53 -11.71
N LEU A 141 7.86 -23.09 -10.97
CA LEU A 141 7.76 -24.53 -10.75
C LEU A 141 7.61 -25.29 -12.07
N LEU A 142 6.73 -24.80 -12.95
CA LEU A 142 6.53 -25.38 -14.28
C LEU A 142 7.82 -25.36 -15.10
N LEU A 143 8.53 -24.24 -15.11
CA LEU A 143 9.79 -24.09 -15.83
C LEU A 143 10.86 -25.05 -15.29
N LEU A 144 10.96 -25.21 -13.97
CA LEU A 144 11.88 -26.15 -13.34
C LEU A 144 11.53 -27.60 -13.70
N LEU A 145 10.25 -27.96 -13.70
CA LEU A 145 9.79 -29.29 -14.10
C LEU A 145 10.10 -29.58 -15.58
N LEU A 146 9.90 -28.59 -16.46
CA LEU A 146 10.24 -28.71 -17.87
C LEU A 146 11.75 -28.93 -18.06
N GLN A 147 12.59 -28.19 -17.34
CA GLN A 147 14.04 -28.37 -17.38
C GLN A 147 14.45 -29.77 -16.91
N LEU A 148 13.86 -30.27 -15.83
CA LEU A 148 14.10 -31.63 -15.34
C LEU A 148 13.73 -32.68 -16.38
N LEU A 149 12.59 -32.51 -17.05
CA LEU A 149 12.14 -33.40 -18.11
C LEU A 149 13.10 -33.39 -19.30
N LEU A 150 13.56 -32.21 -19.73
CA LEU A 150 14.54 -32.07 -20.81
C LEU A 150 15.88 -32.73 -20.45
N LEU A 151 16.35 -32.56 -19.22
CA LEU A 151 17.57 -33.23 -18.73
C LEU A 151 17.42 -34.75 -18.74
N ARG A 152 16.27 -35.27 -18.30
CA ARG A 152 15.97 -36.70 -18.34
C ARG A 152 15.96 -37.24 -19.77
N LEU A 153 15.34 -36.51 -20.71
CA LEU A 153 15.32 -36.88 -22.13
C LEU A 153 16.73 -36.89 -22.72
N LEU A 154 17.53 -35.88 -22.44
CA LEU A 154 18.92 -35.79 -22.90
C LEU A 154 19.75 -36.97 -22.39
N LEU A 155 19.59 -37.34 -21.11
CA LEU A 155 20.28 -38.48 -20.51
C LEU A 155 19.87 -39.80 -21.19
N LEU A 156 18.58 -39.99 -21.48
CA LEU A 156 18.10 -41.17 -22.22
C LEU A 156 18.68 -41.23 -23.64
N LEU A 157 18.75 -40.09 -24.34
CA LEU A 157 19.34 -40.02 -25.68
C LEU A 157 20.84 -40.36 -25.64
N LEU A 158 21.57 -39.84 -24.66
CA LEU A 158 23.00 -40.13 -24.47
C LEU A 158 23.22 -41.63 -24.20
N LEU A 159 22.39 -42.23 -23.35
CA LEU A 159 22.45 -43.65 -23.06
C LEU A 159 22.15 -44.51 -24.29
N LEU A 160 21.17 -44.12 -25.10
CA LEU A 160 20.86 -44.79 -26.36
C LEU A 160 22.03 -44.69 -27.35
N LEU A 161 22.66 -43.52 -27.48
CA LEU A 161 23.82 -43.32 -28.34
C LEU A 161 25.01 -44.17 -27.89
N LEU A 162 25.26 -44.24 -26.58
CA LEU A 162 26.31 -45.09 -26.01
C LEU A 162 26.06 -46.57 -26.33
N LEU A 163 24.82 -47.04 -26.18
CA LEU A 163 24.42 -48.39 -26.52
C LEU A 163 24.63 -48.70 -28.02
N LEU A 164 24.26 -47.77 -28.90
CA LEU A 164 24.47 -47.90 -30.34
C LEU A 164 25.97 -47.99 -30.69
N LEU A 165 26.80 -47.15 -30.08
CA LEU A 165 28.24 -47.16 -30.29
C LEU A 165 28.87 -48.47 -29.81
N LEU A 166 28.43 -49.00 -28.67
CA LEU A 166 28.87 -50.30 -28.16
C LEU A 166 28.48 -51.44 -29.10
N LEU A 167 27.27 -51.40 -29.66
CA LEU A 167 26.82 -52.40 -30.64
C LEU A 167 27.63 -52.33 -31.94
N LEU A 168 27.93 -51.13 -32.44
CA LEU A 168 28.78 -50.94 -33.61
C LEU A 168 30.21 -51.42 -33.38
N LEU A 169 30.78 -51.15 -32.20
CA LEU A 169 32.09 -51.67 -31.81
C LEU A 169 32.10 -53.21 -31.79
N LEU A 170 31.06 -53.83 -31.21
CA LEU A 170 30.92 -55.28 -31.18
C LEU A 170 30.82 -55.88 -32.59
N LEU A 171 30.05 -55.23 -33.49
CA LEU A 171 29.95 -55.65 -34.89
C LEU A 171 31.29 -55.53 -35.63
N LEU A 172 32.04 -54.45 -35.40
CA LEU A 172 33.39 -54.28 -35.96
C LEU A 172 34.35 -55.38 -35.48
N LEU A 173 34.32 -55.69 -34.17
CA LEU A 173 35.13 -56.77 -33.60
C LEU A 173 34.79 -58.13 -34.21
N LEU A 174 33.49 -58.42 -34.41
CA LEU A 174 33.04 -59.64 -35.08
C LEU A 174 33.53 -59.71 -36.54
N LEU A 175 33.46 -58.60 -37.28
CA LEU A 175 33.92 -58.54 -38.67
C LEU A 175 35.44 -58.74 -38.78
N LEU A 176 36.22 -58.11 -37.89
CA LEU A 176 37.67 -58.32 -37.81
C LEU A 176 38.02 -59.77 -37.48
N HIS A 177 37.30 -60.37 -36.52
CA HIS A 177 37.47 -61.77 -36.15
C HIS A 177 37.17 -62.71 -37.34
N HIS A 178 36.08 -62.46 -38.06
CA HIS A 178 35.72 -63.23 -39.25
C HIS A 178 36.75 -63.10 -40.38
N HIS A 179 37.24 -61.88 -40.64
CA HIS A 179 38.27 -61.65 -41.65
C HIS A 179 39.58 -62.38 -41.32
N HIS A 180 40.00 -62.35 -40.04
CA HIS A 180 41.17 -63.09 -39.57
C HIS A 180 41.02 -64.60 -39.78
N HIS A 181 39.84 -65.17 -39.47
CA HIS A 181 39.57 -66.59 -39.71
C HIS A 181 39.63 -67.00 -41.19
N HIS A 182 39.14 -66.16 -42.11
CA HIS A 182 39.20 -66.46 -43.55
C HIS A 182 40.61 -66.39 -44.14
N HIS A 183 41.48 -65.50 -43.61
CA HIS A 183 42.87 -65.44 -44.05
C HIS A 183 43.70 -66.65 -43.58
N HIS A 184 43.40 -67.25 -42.42
CA HIS A 184 44.10 -68.46 -41.95
C HIS A 184 43.67 -69.74 -42.67
N HIS A 185 42.53 -69.76 -43.35
CA HIS A 185 42.04 -70.93 -44.11
C HIS A 185 42.37 -70.90 -45.62
N SER A 186 42.96 -69.81 -46.11
CA SER A 186 43.34 -69.63 -47.52
C SER A 186 44.86 -69.78 -47.79
N GLN A 187 45.59 -70.27 -46.78
CA GLN A 187 46.96 -70.80 -46.88
C GLN A 187 46.92 -72.30 -46.61
#